data_AF-A0AAE9J2U0-F1
#
_entry.id   AF-A0AAE9J2U0-F1
#
_cell.length_a   1.000
_cell.length_b   1.000
_cell.length_c   1.000
_cell.angle_alpha   90.00
_cell.angle_beta   90.00
_cell.angle_gamma   90.00
#
_symmetry.space_group_name_H-M   'P 1'
#
loop_
_entity.id
_entity.type
_entity.pdbx_description
1 polymer ?
#
loop_
_entity_poly.entity_id
_entity_poly.type
_entity_poly.pdbx_seq_one_letter_code
_entity_poly.pdbx_strand_id
1 'polypeptide(L)'
;MSVASTGASSTRIEICFSLRGIFQEAHMVESKEVQTNRKDEGDSSSFNLLLSVSAAIAVRAASFAYSDYFEERVEFTSTVYSFERVKDGIAMLDDGLDPFETKNMHFLPLTLYVVRYLLKTSPVLLAPLWILLDISTAWIAAQSAQKVWKSVHGRDDRNIGKLVFSLYAYNPIAIISTGILSLTVVQNFVFAAIFFFLVSDRPAVCALLIGAWSSFTIFPFILISCLAFRANGSLFKFLSLVALSIFSATTFFALNFLLNGNSLNFVEPTYTSILKFTSIQPNVGLYWYFFVQIFEHFRSFYTNSFVILYFFMPIPITIMIRRDPVLHFTIIGLLVSIFFPYPTLNQVSFVLAILPLLEEYKKHFRYTLLIGGAIITTIALMPVMWHMWMVSSSGNANFFFGATIVYNVALINLVMDMIFVYSRRQIDLEYSDTLTKKTKMDFAFY
;
A
#
# COMPACT_ATOMS: atom_id res chain seq x y z
N MET A 1 21.68 69.34 -68.51
CA MET A 1 22.56 69.16 -67.34
C MET A 1 21.66 68.80 -66.16
N SER A 2 21.65 67.60 -65.56
CA SER A 2 22.69 66.52 -65.48
C SER A 2 24.00 67.07 -64.90
N VAL A 3 24.71 66.47 -63.92
CA VAL A 3 24.60 65.16 -63.21
C VAL A 3 25.39 65.32 -61.87
N ALA A 4 25.18 64.63 -60.74
CA ALA A 4 24.19 63.66 -60.24
C ALA A 4 24.16 63.69 -58.68
N SER A 5 23.48 62.74 -58.04
CA SER A 5 23.63 62.38 -56.60
C SER A 5 24.27 60.99 -56.46
N THR A 6 25.01 60.73 -55.37
CA THR A 6 25.19 59.42 -54.68
C THR A 6 26.29 59.51 -53.60
N GLY A 7 26.22 58.68 -52.54
CA GLY A 7 27.40 58.41 -51.69
C GLY A 7 27.26 58.41 -50.16
N ALA A 8 26.22 57.83 -49.56
CA ALA A 8 26.20 57.55 -48.10
C ALA A 8 25.12 56.53 -47.65
N SER A 9 25.18 55.27 -48.10
CA SER A 9 24.22 54.22 -47.64
C SER A 9 24.78 52.82 -47.38
N SER A 10 26.03 52.50 -47.79
CA SER A 10 26.53 51.11 -47.79
C SER A 10 26.91 50.58 -46.38
N THR A 11 27.42 51.43 -45.49
CA THR A 11 28.13 50.96 -44.27
C THR A 11 27.21 50.49 -43.13
N ARG A 12 25.92 50.85 -43.14
CA ARG A 12 24.96 50.45 -42.09
C ARG A 12 24.36 49.06 -42.29
N ILE A 13 24.44 48.49 -43.50
CA ILE A 13 23.78 47.22 -43.82
C ILE A 13 24.65 46.03 -43.43
N GLU A 14 25.97 46.08 -43.68
CA GLU A 14 26.89 44.98 -43.34
C GLU A 14 27.02 44.73 -41.83
N ILE A 15 27.09 45.80 -41.02
CA ILE A 15 27.14 45.69 -39.54
C ILE A 15 25.88 45.01 -39.01
N CYS A 16 24.71 45.31 -39.61
CA CYS A 16 23.43 44.71 -39.23
C CYS A 16 23.35 43.22 -39.58
N PHE A 17 23.94 42.79 -40.69
CA PHE A 17 24.02 41.37 -41.05
C PHE A 17 25.01 40.59 -40.17
N SER A 18 26.18 41.16 -39.86
CA SER A 18 27.17 40.53 -38.99
C SER A 18 26.64 40.30 -37.57
N LEU A 19 26.02 41.31 -36.96
CA LEU A 19 25.38 41.18 -35.64
C LEU A 19 24.27 40.13 -35.64
N ARG A 20 23.46 40.06 -36.71
CA ARG A 20 22.36 39.08 -36.81
C ARG A 20 22.87 37.64 -36.87
N GLY A 21 23.99 37.40 -37.57
CA GLY A 21 24.67 36.10 -37.57
C GLY A 21 25.17 35.69 -36.19
N ILE A 22 25.86 36.60 -35.48
CA ILE A 22 26.39 36.35 -34.12
C ILE A 22 25.27 36.03 -33.12
N PHE A 23 24.15 36.76 -33.16
CA PHE A 23 22.98 36.44 -32.32
C PHE A 23 22.35 35.08 -32.65
N GLN A 24 22.38 34.66 -33.92
CA GLN A 24 21.83 33.39 -34.36
C GLN A 24 22.74 32.21 -33.99
N GLU A 25 24.06 32.39 -34.03
CA GLU A 25 25.03 31.43 -33.50
C GLU A 25 24.96 31.33 -31.97
N ALA A 26 24.86 32.45 -31.25
CA ALA A 26 24.70 32.46 -29.79
C ALA A 26 23.45 31.66 -29.34
N HIS A 27 22.29 31.91 -29.95
CA HIS A 27 21.09 31.11 -29.68
C HIS A 27 21.20 29.63 -30.11
N MET A 28 21.98 29.31 -31.15
CA MET A 28 22.24 27.91 -31.52
C MET A 28 23.24 27.20 -30.57
N VAL A 29 24.16 27.93 -29.94
CA VAL A 29 25.03 27.39 -28.89
C VAL A 29 24.23 27.19 -27.60
N GLU A 30 23.51 28.22 -27.15
CA GLU A 30 22.67 28.16 -25.94
C GLU A 30 21.61 27.06 -26.02
N SER A 31 20.94 26.90 -27.17
CA SER A 31 19.98 25.80 -27.37
C SER A 31 20.64 24.41 -27.46
N LYS A 32 21.88 24.31 -27.94
CA LYS A 32 22.65 23.05 -27.91
C LYS A 32 23.12 22.70 -26.49
N GLU A 33 23.56 23.68 -25.69
CA GLU A 33 23.93 23.49 -24.29
C GLU A 33 22.73 23.10 -23.43
N VAL A 34 21.56 23.74 -23.63
CA VAL A 34 20.32 23.34 -22.96
C VAL A 34 19.86 21.94 -23.39
N GLN A 35 20.08 21.54 -24.65
CA GLN A 35 19.77 20.18 -25.12
C GLN A 35 20.75 19.12 -24.60
N THR A 36 22.05 19.43 -24.48
CA THR A 36 23.05 18.51 -23.91
C THR A 36 22.84 18.34 -22.41
N ASN A 37 22.72 19.44 -21.64
CA ASN A 37 22.41 19.37 -20.21
C ASN A 37 21.13 18.57 -19.92
N ARG A 38 20.05 18.75 -20.71
CA ARG A 38 18.83 17.91 -20.57
C ARG A 38 19.04 16.44 -20.91
N LYS A 39 19.99 16.12 -21.79
CA LYS A 39 20.36 14.74 -22.13
C LYS A 39 21.15 14.09 -21.00
N ASP A 40 22.12 14.82 -20.45
CA ASP A 40 23.01 14.35 -19.40
C ASP A 40 22.28 14.23 -18.05
N GLU A 41 21.34 15.13 -17.74
CA GLU A 41 20.36 14.95 -16.64
C GLU A 41 19.41 13.76 -16.87
N GLY A 42 19.09 13.49 -18.14
CA GLY A 42 18.26 12.35 -18.55
C GLY A 42 18.93 11.01 -18.29
N ASP A 43 20.15 10.82 -18.79
CA ASP A 43 20.92 9.58 -18.64
C ASP A 43 21.45 9.39 -17.21
N SER A 44 21.88 10.45 -16.52
CA SER A 44 22.24 10.34 -15.10
C SER A 44 21.02 9.98 -14.23
N SER A 45 19.83 10.52 -14.51
CA SER A 45 18.63 10.14 -13.75
C SER A 45 18.09 8.75 -14.11
N SER A 46 18.33 8.22 -15.32
CA SER A 46 17.94 6.86 -15.68
C SER A 46 18.90 5.83 -15.07
N PHE A 47 20.20 6.10 -15.11
CA PHE A 47 21.24 5.29 -14.47
C PHE A 47 21.03 5.19 -12.95
N ASN A 48 20.79 6.31 -12.27
CA ASN A 48 20.52 6.32 -10.82
C ASN A 48 19.25 5.54 -10.44
N LEU A 49 18.22 5.53 -11.30
CA LEU A 49 17.03 4.71 -11.06
C LEU A 49 17.33 3.22 -11.22
N LEU A 50 18.09 2.84 -12.24
CA LEU A 50 18.49 1.44 -12.51
C LEU A 50 19.41 0.90 -11.40
N LEU A 51 20.32 1.74 -10.90
CA LEU A 51 21.14 1.43 -9.72
C LEU A 51 20.27 1.20 -8.47
N SER A 52 19.28 2.07 -8.23
CA SER A 52 18.36 1.91 -7.08
C SER A 52 17.49 0.64 -7.19
N VAL A 53 16.98 0.33 -8.39
CA VAL A 53 16.20 -0.91 -8.62
C VAL A 53 17.07 -2.15 -8.44
N SER A 54 18.30 -2.16 -8.98
CA SER A 54 19.21 -3.30 -8.83
C SER A 54 19.67 -3.52 -7.38
N ALA A 55 19.92 -2.44 -6.62
CA ALA A 55 20.18 -2.52 -5.18
C ALA A 55 18.97 -3.09 -4.42
N ALA A 56 17.75 -2.63 -4.72
CA ALA A 56 16.53 -3.13 -4.10
C ALA A 56 16.26 -4.63 -4.42
N ILE A 57 16.63 -5.10 -5.61
CA ILE A 57 16.60 -6.52 -5.99
C ILE A 57 17.67 -7.30 -5.21
N ALA A 58 18.92 -6.83 -5.18
CA ALA A 58 20.03 -7.50 -4.53
C ALA A 58 19.79 -7.71 -3.02
N VAL A 59 19.25 -6.69 -2.33
CA VAL A 59 18.92 -6.78 -0.90
C VAL A 59 17.78 -7.78 -0.63
N ARG A 60 16.80 -7.93 -1.54
CA ARG A 60 15.77 -8.98 -1.41
C ARG A 60 16.31 -10.38 -1.70
N ALA A 61 17.19 -10.53 -2.69
CA ALA A 61 17.87 -11.79 -2.97
C ALA A 61 18.76 -12.23 -1.80
N ALA A 62 19.46 -11.28 -1.15
CA ALA A 62 20.19 -11.54 0.09
C ALA A 62 19.23 -11.94 1.23
N SER A 63 18.11 -11.25 1.40
CA SER A 63 17.07 -11.60 2.39
C SER A 63 16.51 -13.01 2.19
N PHE A 64 16.30 -13.43 0.95
CA PHE A 64 15.89 -14.80 0.60
C PHE A 64 16.97 -15.84 0.96
N ALA A 65 18.26 -15.52 0.76
CA ALA A 65 19.36 -16.42 1.14
C ALA A 65 19.55 -16.59 2.66
N TYR A 66 18.86 -15.79 3.48
CA TYR A 66 18.84 -15.87 4.94
C TYR A 66 17.42 -16.06 5.50
N SER A 67 16.49 -16.65 4.72
CA SER A 67 15.07 -16.78 5.09
C SER A 67 14.87 -17.57 6.40
N ASP A 68 15.68 -18.61 6.65
CA ASP A 68 15.67 -19.44 7.86
C ASP A 68 15.61 -18.64 9.18
N TYR A 69 16.28 -17.47 9.25
CA TYR A 69 16.29 -16.61 10.44
C TYR A 69 14.96 -15.87 10.68
N PHE A 70 14.10 -15.81 9.67
CA PHE A 70 12.89 -14.99 9.62
C PHE A 70 11.59 -15.80 9.46
N GLU A 71 11.65 -17.06 9.04
CA GLU A 71 10.46 -17.88 8.78
C GLU A 71 9.61 -18.17 10.03
N GLU A 72 10.23 -18.33 11.20
CA GLU A 72 9.53 -18.55 12.49
C GLU A 72 9.02 -17.25 13.16
N ARG A 73 9.26 -16.08 12.55
CA ARG A 73 9.04 -14.77 13.16
C ARG A 73 7.60 -14.29 12.98
N VAL A 74 6.81 -14.36 14.05
CA VAL A 74 5.40 -13.91 14.11
C VAL A 74 5.15 -12.45 13.73
N GLU A 75 6.22 -11.65 13.59
CA GLU A 75 6.19 -10.31 13.03
C GLU A 75 5.96 -10.29 11.50
N PHE A 76 6.40 -11.34 10.78
CA PHE A 76 6.39 -11.44 9.32
C PHE A 76 5.55 -12.62 8.79
N THR A 77 5.38 -13.69 9.57
CA THR A 77 4.51 -14.84 9.26
C THR A 77 3.19 -14.78 10.05
N SER A 78 2.11 -15.27 9.43
CA SER A 78 0.84 -15.52 10.11
C SER A 78 0.11 -16.70 9.47
N THR A 79 -0.95 -17.18 10.13
CA THR A 79 -1.79 -18.30 9.67
C THR A 79 -2.28 -18.18 8.23
N VAL A 80 -2.50 -16.95 7.74
CA VAL A 80 -3.08 -16.62 6.42
C VAL A 80 -2.03 -16.10 5.41
N TYR A 81 -0.79 -15.84 5.83
CA TYR A 81 0.27 -15.33 4.95
C TYR A 81 1.59 -16.12 4.95
N SER A 82 1.70 -17.16 5.77
CA SER A 82 2.85 -18.08 5.79
C SER A 82 2.95 -18.89 4.49
N PHE A 83 4.14 -18.93 3.89
CA PHE A 83 4.41 -19.78 2.72
C PHE A 83 4.57 -21.26 3.10
N GLU A 84 5.16 -21.56 4.27
CA GLU A 84 5.27 -22.95 4.77
C GLU A 84 3.90 -23.60 4.93
N ARG A 85 2.91 -22.90 5.48
CA ARG A 85 1.54 -23.44 5.60
C ARG A 85 0.86 -23.68 4.25
N VAL A 86 1.32 -23.03 3.16
CA VAL A 86 0.90 -23.34 1.79
C VAL A 86 1.58 -24.63 1.30
N LYS A 87 2.88 -24.83 1.60
CA LYS A 87 3.58 -26.10 1.32
C LYS A 87 2.91 -27.26 2.05
N ASP A 88 2.55 -27.10 3.33
CA ASP A 88 1.84 -28.12 4.11
C ASP A 88 0.53 -28.54 3.42
N GLY A 89 -0.30 -27.56 3.01
CA GLY A 89 -1.55 -27.84 2.29
C GLY A 89 -1.34 -28.48 0.92
N ILE A 90 -0.21 -28.22 0.27
CA ILE A 90 0.16 -28.85 -1.00
C ILE A 90 0.67 -30.28 -0.79
N ALA A 91 1.42 -30.54 0.28
CA ALA A 91 1.85 -31.89 0.64
C ALA A 91 0.63 -32.79 0.91
N MET A 92 -0.37 -32.30 1.66
CA MET A 92 -1.64 -33.00 1.84
C MET A 92 -2.32 -33.34 0.51
N LEU A 93 -2.37 -32.40 -0.45
CA LEU A 93 -2.92 -32.63 -1.80
C LEU A 93 -2.09 -33.61 -2.65
N ASP A 94 -0.79 -33.74 -2.39
CA ASP A 94 0.11 -34.68 -3.06
C ASP A 94 -0.03 -36.10 -2.49
N ASP A 95 -0.28 -36.22 -1.18
CA ASP A 95 -0.58 -37.49 -0.49
C ASP A 95 -2.03 -37.97 -0.68
N GLY A 96 -2.88 -37.17 -1.35
CA GLY A 96 -4.29 -37.50 -1.63
C GLY A 96 -5.24 -37.25 -0.45
N LEU A 97 -4.80 -36.49 0.56
CA LEU A 97 -5.61 -36.05 1.69
C LEU A 97 -6.35 -34.74 1.36
N ASP A 98 -7.54 -34.53 1.95
CA ASP A 98 -8.27 -33.27 1.84
C ASP A 98 -7.66 -32.22 2.80
N PRO A 99 -7.06 -31.12 2.32
CA PRO A 99 -6.49 -30.08 3.19
C PRO A 99 -7.55 -29.42 4.08
N PHE A 100 -8.81 -29.41 3.64
CA PHE A 100 -9.91 -28.70 4.29
C PHE A 100 -10.59 -29.49 5.41
N GLU A 101 -10.28 -30.79 5.57
CA GLU A 101 -10.60 -31.51 6.81
C GLU A 101 -9.90 -30.86 8.02
N THR A 102 -8.69 -30.34 7.81
CA THR A 102 -8.02 -29.52 8.83
C THR A 102 -8.64 -28.12 8.88
N LYS A 103 -9.39 -27.83 9.94
CA LYS A 103 -10.09 -26.54 10.15
C LYS A 103 -9.21 -25.29 10.23
N ASN A 104 -7.89 -25.45 10.07
CA ASN A 104 -6.86 -24.40 10.11
C ASN A 104 -6.22 -24.11 8.74
N MET A 105 -6.76 -24.67 7.65
CA MET A 105 -6.37 -24.40 6.26
C MET A 105 -7.08 -23.15 5.73
N HIS A 106 -6.39 -22.01 5.74
CA HIS A 106 -6.96 -20.72 5.34
C HIS A 106 -6.75 -20.36 3.86
N PHE A 107 -6.09 -21.22 3.08
CA PHE A 107 -5.77 -20.96 1.68
C PHE A 107 -6.81 -21.57 0.74
N LEU A 108 -7.32 -20.77 -0.18
CA LEU A 108 -8.28 -21.25 -1.16
C LEU A 108 -7.66 -22.28 -2.12
N PRO A 109 -8.45 -23.21 -2.67
CA PRO A 109 -8.01 -24.21 -3.65
C PRO A 109 -7.12 -23.62 -4.77
N LEU A 110 -7.53 -22.49 -5.38
CA LEU A 110 -6.79 -21.78 -6.41
C LEU A 110 -5.36 -21.40 -5.99
N THR A 111 -5.18 -20.97 -4.74
CA THR A 111 -3.86 -20.64 -4.17
C THR A 111 -2.98 -21.89 -4.11
N LEU A 112 -3.54 -22.99 -3.58
CA LEU A 112 -2.84 -24.27 -3.48
C LEU A 112 -2.47 -24.81 -4.87
N TYR A 113 -3.39 -24.82 -5.84
CA TYR A 113 -3.12 -25.30 -7.19
C TYR A 113 -2.09 -24.45 -7.95
N VAL A 114 -2.17 -23.11 -7.87
CA VAL A 114 -1.20 -22.21 -8.52
C VAL A 114 0.19 -22.38 -7.92
N VAL A 115 0.32 -22.42 -6.59
CA VAL A 115 1.62 -22.60 -5.93
C VAL A 115 2.16 -24.01 -6.12
N ARG A 116 1.32 -25.06 -6.11
CA ARG A 116 1.69 -26.45 -6.46
C ARG A 116 2.22 -26.55 -7.89
N TYR A 117 1.59 -25.86 -8.84
CA TYR A 117 2.08 -25.80 -10.23
C TYR A 117 3.45 -25.11 -10.32
N LEU A 118 3.64 -23.98 -9.64
CA LEU A 118 4.94 -23.29 -9.61
C LEU A 118 6.04 -24.15 -8.97
N LEU A 119 5.78 -24.75 -7.81
CA LEU A 119 6.70 -25.66 -7.11
C LEU A 119 7.11 -26.86 -7.96
N LYS A 120 6.16 -27.49 -8.68
CA LYS A 120 6.44 -28.65 -9.54
C LYS A 120 7.10 -28.29 -10.87
N THR A 121 6.81 -27.12 -11.43
CA THR A 121 7.33 -26.70 -12.74
C THR A 121 8.72 -26.08 -12.64
N SER A 122 8.94 -25.17 -11.68
CA SER A 122 10.25 -24.58 -11.43
C SER A 122 10.30 -23.89 -10.05
N PRO A 123 10.77 -24.56 -8.99
CA PRO A 123 10.86 -23.96 -7.66
C PRO A 123 11.86 -22.79 -7.63
N VAL A 124 12.86 -22.79 -8.51
CA VAL A 124 13.86 -21.72 -8.67
C VAL A 124 13.24 -20.39 -9.09
N LEU A 125 12.07 -20.40 -9.75
CA LEU A 125 11.36 -19.18 -10.16
C LEU A 125 10.56 -18.50 -9.04
N LEU A 126 10.38 -19.13 -7.88
CA LEU A 126 9.60 -18.56 -6.77
C LEU A 126 10.24 -17.26 -6.24
N ALA A 127 11.51 -17.28 -5.87
CA ALA A 127 12.18 -16.09 -5.35
C ALA A 127 12.22 -14.92 -6.37
N PRO A 128 12.61 -15.13 -7.65
CA PRO A 128 12.49 -14.10 -8.68
C PRO A 128 11.06 -13.55 -8.85
N LEU A 129 10.03 -14.39 -8.76
CA LEU A 129 8.64 -13.96 -8.91
C LEU A 129 8.16 -13.11 -7.73
N TRP A 130 8.51 -13.48 -6.49
CA TRP A 130 8.19 -12.66 -5.31
C TRP A 130 8.94 -11.33 -5.32
N ILE A 131 10.23 -11.33 -5.68
CA ILE A 131 11.02 -10.11 -5.85
C ILE A 131 10.41 -9.21 -6.93
N LEU A 132 9.99 -9.79 -8.07
CA LEU A 132 9.33 -9.05 -9.14
C LEU A 132 8.01 -8.41 -8.68
N LEU A 133 7.18 -9.13 -7.92
CA LEU A 133 5.93 -8.58 -7.37
C LEU A 133 6.19 -7.44 -6.38
N ASP A 134 7.17 -7.58 -5.48
CA ASP A 134 7.46 -6.55 -4.48
C ASP A 134 8.08 -5.27 -5.10
N ILE A 135 9.01 -5.43 -6.06
CA ILE A 135 9.56 -4.29 -6.81
C ILE A 135 8.50 -3.65 -7.72
N SER A 136 7.60 -4.45 -8.32
CA SER A 136 6.45 -3.92 -9.06
C SER A 136 5.51 -3.11 -8.16
N THR A 137 5.33 -3.53 -6.91
CA THR A 137 4.57 -2.77 -5.90
C THR A 137 5.18 -1.39 -5.68
N ALA A 138 6.50 -1.31 -5.46
CA ALA A 138 7.23 -0.05 -5.33
C ALA A 138 7.07 0.85 -6.55
N TRP A 139 7.16 0.27 -7.76
CA TRP A 139 7.06 0.99 -9.03
C TRP A 139 5.63 1.50 -9.33
N ILE A 140 4.61 0.71 -9.00
CA ILE A 140 3.19 1.10 -9.11
C ILE A 140 2.87 2.20 -8.09
N ALA A 141 3.39 2.11 -6.86
CA ALA A 141 3.26 3.15 -5.85
C ALA A 141 3.87 4.49 -6.33
N ALA A 142 5.09 4.45 -6.87
CA ALA A 142 5.80 5.61 -7.40
C ALA A 142 5.07 6.30 -8.57
N GLN A 143 4.48 5.53 -9.49
CA GLN A 143 3.66 6.10 -10.58
C GLN A 143 2.32 6.66 -10.08
N SER A 144 1.68 5.98 -9.12
CA SER A 144 0.46 6.49 -8.49
C SER A 144 0.74 7.83 -7.82
N ALA A 145 1.87 7.92 -7.11
CA ALA A 145 2.36 9.15 -6.50
C ALA A 145 2.56 10.30 -7.49
N GLN A 146 3.25 10.05 -8.61
CA GLN A 146 3.43 11.05 -9.67
C GLN A 146 2.08 11.51 -10.27
N LYS A 147 1.13 10.60 -10.49
CA LYS A 147 -0.21 10.94 -11.00
C LYS A 147 -1.02 11.80 -10.02
N VAL A 148 -1.06 11.42 -8.73
CA VAL A 148 -1.69 12.25 -7.69
C VAL A 148 -1.05 13.64 -7.67
N TRP A 149 0.27 13.70 -7.60
CA TRP A 149 1.00 14.96 -7.52
C TRP A 149 0.71 15.90 -8.69
N LYS A 150 0.76 15.38 -9.92
CA LYS A 150 0.41 16.13 -11.14
C LYS A 150 -1.03 16.64 -11.11
N SER A 151 -1.98 15.83 -10.63
CA SER A 151 -3.39 16.20 -10.56
C SER A 151 -3.70 17.29 -9.52
N VAL A 152 -2.92 17.36 -8.44
CA VAL A 152 -3.08 18.34 -7.36
C VAL A 152 -2.32 19.63 -7.64
N HIS A 153 -1.05 19.54 -8.04
CA HIS A 153 -0.16 20.69 -8.17
C HIS A 153 0.00 21.24 -9.61
N GLY A 154 -0.57 20.58 -10.61
CA GLY A 154 -0.46 20.96 -12.04
C GLY A 154 0.95 20.83 -12.65
N ARG A 155 1.95 20.43 -11.85
CA ARG A 155 3.36 20.26 -12.25
C ARG A 155 3.84 18.84 -11.97
N ASP A 156 4.69 18.31 -12.84
CA ASP A 156 5.37 17.04 -12.59
C ASP A 156 6.55 17.28 -11.65
N ASP A 157 6.59 16.58 -10.51
CA ASP A 157 7.80 16.42 -9.71
C ASP A 157 8.24 14.96 -9.78
N ARG A 158 9.48 14.73 -10.21
CA ARG A 158 10.05 13.37 -10.25
C ARG A 158 10.48 12.89 -8.86
N ASN A 159 10.68 13.80 -7.91
CA ASN A 159 11.19 13.50 -6.57
C ASN A 159 10.15 12.80 -5.70
N ILE A 160 8.87 13.15 -5.78
CA ILE A 160 7.81 12.46 -5.03
C ILE A 160 7.71 10.97 -5.41
N GLY A 161 7.85 10.64 -6.69
CA GLY A 161 7.89 9.26 -7.17
C GLY A 161 9.13 8.51 -6.68
N LYS A 162 10.31 9.16 -6.72
CA LYS A 162 11.56 8.60 -6.17
C LYS A 162 11.48 8.38 -4.66
N LEU A 163 10.84 9.29 -3.92
CA LEU A 163 10.62 9.20 -2.47
C LEU A 163 9.71 8.02 -2.13
N VAL A 164 8.52 7.94 -2.73
CA VAL A 164 7.57 6.83 -2.50
C VAL A 164 8.16 5.48 -2.92
N PHE A 165 8.89 5.43 -4.05
CA PHE A 165 9.66 4.24 -4.43
C PHE A 165 10.62 3.83 -3.31
N SER A 166 11.45 4.76 -2.82
CA SER A 166 12.50 4.47 -1.85
C SER A 166 11.93 4.06 -0.48
N LEU A 167 10.85 4.70 -0.03
CA LEU A 167 10.17 4.37 1.23
C LEU A 167 9.62 2.93 1.24
N TYR A 168 9.16 2.41 0.10
CA TYR A 168 8.74 1.00 0.01
C TYR A 168 9.92 0.07 -0.29
N ALA A 169 10.73 0.38 -1.30
CA ALA A 169 11.79 -0.48 -1.80
C ALA A 169 12.87 -0.78 -0.75
N TYR A 170 13.18 0.18 0.13
CA TYR A 170 14.16 0.03 1.21
C TYR A 170 13.52 -0.19 2.59
N ASN A 171 12.22 -0.48 2.66
CA ASN A 171 11.58 -0.87 3.91
C ASN A 171 12.08 -2.28 4.33
N PRO A 172 12.76 -2.43 5.49
CA PRO A 172 13.29 -3.72 5.93
C PRO A 172 12.19 -4.76 6.13
N ILE A 173 10.96 -4.36 6.49
CA ILE A 173 9.82 -5.26 6.68
C ILE A 173 9.38 -5.89 5.36
N ALA A 174 9.30 -5.10 4.28
CA ALA A 174 8.96 -5.59 2.95
C ALA A 174 10.08 -6.47 2.36
N ILE A 175 11.34 -6.10 2.60
CA ILE A 175 12.52 -6.90 2.23
C ILE A 175 12.50 -8.28 2.90
N ILE A 176 12.29 -8.35 4.23
CA ILE A 176 12.24 -9.61 4.98
C ILE A 176 11.04 -10.44 4.55
N SER A 177 9.86 -9.82 4.41
CA SER A 177 8.65 -10.50 3.98
C SER A 177 8.74 -11.06 2.55
N THR A 178 9.51 -10.42 1.68
CA THR A 178 9.85 -10.97 0.35
C THR A 178 10.83 -12.15 0.47
N GLY A 179 11.80 -12.07 1.38
CA GLY A 179 12.77 -13.13 1.64
C GLY A 179 12.13 -14.44 2.12
N ILE A 180 11.12 -14.37 2.99
CA ILE A 180 10.37 -15.55 3.46
C ILE A 180 9.19 -15.96 2.55
N LEU A 181 9.14 -15.45 1.32
CA LEU A 181 8.05 -15.67 0.35
C LEU A 181 6.63 -15.39 0.91
N SER A 182 6.48 -14.43 1.82
CA SER A 182 5.20 -14.10 2.46
C SER A 182 4.14 -13.72 1.42
N LEU A 183 2.92 -14.25 1.56
CA LEU A 183 1.79 -13.88 0.69
C LEU A 183 1.34 -12.42 0.91
N THR A 184 1.84 -11.73 1.93
CA THR A 184 1.63 -10.27 2.07
C THR A 184 2.26 -9.46 0.93
N VAL A 185 3.27 -9.98 0.24
CA VAL A 185 3.81 -9.36 -0.98
C VAL A 185 2.74 -9.31 -2.08
N VAL A 186 1.96 -10.38 -2.24
CA VAL A 186 0.84 -10.44 -3.18
C VAL A 186 -0.27 -9.47 -2.77
N GLN A 187 -0.58 -9.39 -1.47
CA GLN A 187 -1.53 -8.40 -0.94
C GLN A 187 -1.10 -6.96 -1.27
N ASN A 188 0.15 -6.60 -0.99
CA ASN A 188 0.67 -5.25 -1.21
C ASN A 188 0.67 -4.89 -2.71
N PHE A 189 1.04 -5.83 -3.58
CA PHE A 189 0.93 -5.66 -5.03
C PHE A 189 -0.51 -5.37 -5.47
N VAL A 190 -1.48 -6.13 -4.97
CA VAL A 190 -2.90 -5.93 -5.30
C VAL A 190 -3.43 -4.61 -4.73
N PHE A 191 -3.03 -4.22 -3.52
CA PHE A 191 -3.38 -2.92 -2.93
C PHE A 191 -2.79 -1.75 -3.74
N ALA A 192 -1.54 -1.87 -4.20
CA ALA A 192 -0.92 -0.88 -5.08
C ALA A 192 -1.61 -0.79 -6.45
N ALA A 193 -2.01 -1.92 -7.03
CA ALA A 193 -2.79 -1.95 -8.27
C ALA A 193 -4.17 -1.28 -8.09
N ILE A 194 -4.90 -1.61 -7.02
CA ILE A 194 -6.18 -0.96 -6.66
C ILE A 194 -5.98 0.56 -6.54
N PHE A 195 -4.97 1.01 -5.80
CA PHE A 195 -4.65 2.44 -5.65
C PHE A 195 -4.31 3.10 -6.99
N PHE A 196 -3.51 2.46 -7.83
CA PHE A 196 -3.15 2.99 -9.15
C PHE A 196 -4.36 3.16 -10.07
N PHE A 197 -5.29 2.19 -10.12
CA PHE A 197 -6.51 2.30 -10.91
C PHE A 197 -7.54 3.27 -10.28
N LEU A 198 -7.56 3.39 -8.95
CA LEU A 198 -8.33 4.41 -8.23
C LEU A 198 -7.83 5.82 -8.57
N VAL A 199 -6.51 6.05 -8.67
CA VAL A 199 -5.92 7.35 -9.06
C VAL A 199 -6.07 7.60 -10.57
N SER A 200 -5.88 6.57 -11.41
CA SER A 200 -5.88 6.66 -12.88
C SER A 200 -7.28 6.74 -13.52
N ASP A 201 -8.32 7.03 -12.74
CA ASP A 201 -9.73 7.13 -13.15
C ASP A 201 -10.25 5.91 -13.95
N ARG A 202 -9.86 4.69 -13.53
CA ARG A 202 -10.38 3.42 -14.10
C ARG A 202 -11.16 2.63 -13.04
N PRO A 203 -12.34 3.13 -12.61
CA PRO A 203 -13.07 2.54 -11.50
C PRO A 203 -13.56 1.11 -11.77
N ALA A 204 -13.82 0.73 -13.02
CA ALA A 204 -14.22 -0.64 -13.37
C ALA A 204 -13.11 -1.67 -13.05
N VAL A 205 -11.86 -1.35 -13.37
CA VAL A 205 -10.71 -2.23 -13.05
C VAL A 205 -10.46 -2.27 -11.54
N CYS A 206 -10.60 -1.11 -10.88
CA CYS A 206 -10.52 -1.03 -9.42
C CYS A 206 -11.57 -1.91 -8.73
N ALA A 207 -12.83 -1.85 -9.18
CA ALA A 207 -13.93 -2.70 -8.71
C ALA A 207 -13.66 -4.19 -8.91
N LEU A 208 -13.20 -4.59 -10.10
CA LEU A 208 -12.80 -5.97 -10.38
C LEU A 208 -11.69 -6.46 -9.44
N LEU A 209 -10.66 -5.66 -9.21
CA LEU A 209 -9.55 -6.03 -8.30
C LEU A 209 -9.99 -6.12 -6.83
N ILE A 210 -10.83 -5.19 -6.35
CA ILE A 210 -11.42 -5.25 -5.01
C ILE A 210 -12.25 -6.54 -4.86
N GLY A 211 -13.10 -6.84 -5.84
CA GLY A 211 -13.90 -8.07 -5.87
C GLY A 211 -13.06 -9.35 -5.86
N ALA A 212 -12.09 -9.44 -6.78
CA ALA A 212 -11.16 -10.56 -6.86
C ALA A 212 -10.43 -10.79 -5.54
N TRP A 213 -9.80 -9.76 -4.97
CA TRP A 213 -9.05 -9.89 -3.72
C TRP A 213 -9.94 -10.19 -2.51
N SER A 214 -11.17 -9.65 -2.50
CA SER A 214 -12.19 -9.96 -1.48
C SER A 214 -12.65 -11.41 -1.50
N SER A 215 -12.44 -12.13 -2.61
CA SER A 215 -12.67 -13.58 -2.64
C SER A 215 -11.58 -14.37 -1.93
N PHE A 216 -10.33 -13.89 -1.87
CA PHE A 216 -9.24 -14.56 -1.16
C PHE A 216 -9.32 -14.32 0.36
N THR A 217 -9.65 -13.10 0.77
CA THR A 217 -9.94 -12.77 2.18
C THR A 217 -11.11 -11.80 2.21
N ILE A 218 -12.05 -11.96 3.15
CA ILE A 218 -13.28 -11.13 3.16
C ILE A 218 -13.04 -9.68 3.59
N PHE A 219 -11.92 -9.41 4.29
CA PHE A 219 -11.65 -8.13 4.94
C PHE A 219 -11.44 -6.95 3.96
N PRO A 220 -10.65 -7.07 2.88
CA PRO A 220 -10.47 -6.01 1.88
C PRO A 220 -11.75 -5.51 1.18
N PHE A 221 -12.89 -6.20 1.33
CA PHE A 221 -14.17 -5.76 0.77
C PHE A 221 -14.54 -4.33 1.19
N ILE A 222 -14.09 -3.85 2.36
CA ILE A 222 -14.35 -2.48 2.80
C ILE A 222 -13.75 -1.40 1.87
N LEU A 223 -12.77 -1.73 1.03
CA LEU A 223 -12.24 -0.84 -0.01
C LEU A 223 -13.27 -0.48 -1.09
N ILE A 224 -14.41 -1.18 -1.16
CA ILE A 224 -15.54 -0.81 -2.01
C ILE A 224 -16.05 0.61 -1.72
N SER A 225 -15.86 1.09 -0.49
CA SER A 225 -16.14 2.48 -0.09
C SER A 225 -15.32 3.52 -0.88
N CYS A 226 -14.09 3.20 -1.30
CA CYS A 226 -13.26 4.07 -2.13
C CYS A 226 -13.85 4.27 -3.55
N LEU A 227 -14.76 3.40 -4.00
CA LEU A 227 -15.44 3.56 -5.30
C LEU A 227 -16.52 4.66 -5.29
N ALA A 228 -16.98 5.08 -4.10
CA ALA A 228 -17.98 6.16 -3.97
C ALA A 228 -17.48 7.48 -4.58
N PHE A 229 -16.20 7.79 -4.43
CA PHE A 229 -15.55 8.98 -5.00
C PHE A 229 -15.58 8.98 -6.53
N ARG A 230 -15.45 7.80 -7.14
CA ARG A 230 -15.48 7.63 -8.60
C ARG A 230 -16.89 7.48 -9.18
N ALA A 231 -17.91 7.41 -8.33
CA ALA A 231 -19.30 7.43 -8.73
C ALA A 231 -19.80 8.85 -9.09
N ASN A 232 -19.05 9.90 -8.75
CA ASN A 232 -19.40 11.31 -9.00
C ASN A 232 -20.81 11.69 -8.51
N GLY A 233 -21.22 11.16 -7.35
CA GLY A 233 -22.57 11.36 -6.79
C GLY A 233 -23.69 10.52 -7.41
N SER A 234 -23.45 9.78 -8.50
CA SER A 234 -24.45 8.92 -9.12
C SER A 234 -24.58 7.58 -8.39
N LEU A 235 -25.72 7.36 -7.73
CA LEU A 235 -26.04 6.10 -7.06
C LEU A 235 -26.02 4.90 -8.04
N PHE A 236 -26.53 5.09 -9.27
CA PHE A 236 -26.50 4.04 -10.30
C PHE A 236 -25.07 3.66 -10.71
N LYS A 237 -24.17 4.64 -10.84
CA LYS A 237 -22.75 4.38 -11.16
C LYS A 237 -22.08 3.65 -10.00
N PHE A 238 -22.34 4.05 -8.75
CA PHE A 238 -21.83 3.33 -7.58
C PHE A 238 -22.33 1.89 -7.52
N LEU A 239 -23.65 1.67 -7.65
CA LEU A 239 -24.25 0.34 -7.59
C LEU A 239 -23.77 -0.58 -8.73
N SER A 240 -23.51 -0.03 -9.92
CA SER A 240 -22.90 -0.76 -11.04
C SER A 240 -21.46 -1.22 -10.71
N LEU A 241 -20.65 -0.37 -10.07
CA LEU A 241 -19.31 -0.74 -9.62
C LEU A 241 -19.34 -1.77 -8.47
N VAL A 242 -20.32 -1.67 -7.57
CA VAL A 242 -20.56 -2.69 -6.52
C VAL A 242 -20.92 -4.03 -7.16
N ALA A 243 -21.87 -4.05 -8.11
CA ALA A 243 -22.25 -5.25 -8.84
C ALA A 243 -21.07 -5.88 -9.60
N LEU A 244 -20.20 -5.07 -10.21
CA LEU A 244 -18.99 -5.53 -10.87
C LEU A 244 -17.98 -6.17 -9.90
N SER A 245 -17.86 -5.60 -8.69
CA SER A 245 -17.04 -6.17 -7.61
C SER A 245 -17.58 -7.53 -7.15
N ILE A 246 -18.89 -7.62 -6.93
CA ILE A 246 -19.59 -8.87 -6.55
C ILE A 246 -19.48 -9.93 -7.66
N PHE A 247 -19.59 -9.53 -8.93
CA PHE A 247 -19.41 -10.42 -10.08
C PHE A 247 -18.00 -11.02 -10.11
N SER A 248 -16.96 -10.20 -9.89
CA SER A 248 -15.59 -10.70 -9.81
C SER A 248 -15.38 -11.64 -8.62
N ALA A 249 -15.86 -11.27 -7.43
CA ALA A 249 -15.77 -12.13 -6.24
C ALA A 249 -16.46 -13.49 -6.47
N THR A 250 -17.65 -13.48 -7.05
CA THR A 250 -18.41 -14.70 -7.41
C THR A 250 -17.68 -15.54 -8.45
N THR A 251 -17.01 -14.90 -9.43
CA THR A 251 -16.23 -15.61 -10.47
C THR A 251 -15.06 -16.37 -9.86
N PHE A 252 -14.29 -15.74 -8.95
CA PHE A 252 -13.20 -16.41 -8.25
C PHE A 252 -13.71 -17.46 -7.26
N PHE A 253 -14.84 -17.23 -6.59
CA PHE A 253 -15.47 -18.26 -5.74
C PHE A 253 -15.88 -19.49 -6.55
N ALA A 254 -16.51 -19.30 -7.71
CA ALA A 254 -16.88 -20.38 -8.62
C ALA A 254 -15.65 -21.13 -9.17
N LEU A 255 -14.57 -20.41 -9.51
CA LEU A 255 -13.31 -21.05 -9.91
C LEU A 255 -12.74 -21.95 -8.80
N ASN A 256 -12.80 -21.51 -7.54
CA ASN A 256 -12.37 -22.33 -6.40
C ASN A 256 -13.25 -23.56 -6.19
N PHE A 257 -14.57 -23.42 -6.31
CA PHE A 257 -15.52 -24.54 -6.26
C PHE A 257 -15.24 -25.59 -7.36
N LEU A 258 -14.98 -25.15 -8.58
CA LEU A 258 -14.65 -26.03 -9.71
C LEU A 258 -13.29 -26.75 -9.51
N LEU A 259 -12.26 -26.04 -9.09
CA LEU A 259 -10.93 -26.62 -8.80
C LEU A 259 -10.97 -27.61 -7.63
N ASN A 260 -11.95 -27.48 -6.75
CA ASN A 260 -12.16 -28.30 -5.57
C ASN A 260 -13.19 -29.42 -5.79
N GLY A 261 -13.33 -29.90 -7.04
CA GLY A 261 -14.18 -31.04 -7.37
C GLY A 261 -15.68 -30.82 -7.14
N ASN A 262 -16.15 -29.57 -7.19
CA ASN A 262 -17.52 -29.17 -6.86
C ASN A 262 -17.90 -29.36 -5.37
N SER A 263 -16.91 -29.28 -4.46
CA SER A 263 -17.14 -29.29 -3.01
C SER A 263 -17.01 -27.89 -2.40
N LEU A 264 -17.83 -27.63 -1.36
CA LEU A 264 -17.80 -26.40 -0.54
C LEU A 264 -17.08 -26.59 0.81
N ASN A 265 -16.41 -27.72 1.05
CA ASN A 265 -15.65 -27.99 2.29
C ASN A 265 -14.68 -26.84 2.66
N PHE A 266 -14.06 -26.18 1.68
CA PHE A 266 -13.10 -25.08 1.89
C PHE A 266 -13.71 -23.82 2.52
N VAL A 267 -15.04 -23.65 2.50
CA VAL A 267 -15.71 -22.41 2.95
C VAL A 267 -15.59 -22.20 4.47
N GLU A 268 -15.72 -23.26 5.27
CA GLU A 268 -15.57 -23.16 6.73
C GLU A 268 -14.10 -22.89 7.14
N PRO A 269 -13.10 -23.67 6.68
CA PRO A 269 -11.68 -23.45 7.01
C PRO A 269 -11.08 -22.18 6.40
N THR A 270 -11.61 -21.66 5.29
CA THR A 270 -11.10 -20.41 4.67
C THR A 270 -11.76 -19.18 5.28
N TYR A 271 -13.08 -19.05 5.22
CA TYR A 271 -13.76 -17.78 5.56
C TYR A 271 -14.26 -17.76 7.00
N THR A 272 -14.96 -18.83 7.42
CA THR A 272 -15.60 -18.87 8.74
C THR A 272 -14.55 -18.93 9.85
N SER A 273 -13.43 -19.62 9.61
CA SER A 273 -12.28 -19.70 10.52
C SER A 273 -11.62 -18.35 10.82
N ILE A 274 -11.60 -17.43 9.85
CA ILE A 274 -11.05 -16.07 9.99
C ILE A 274 -12.06 -15.18 10.71
N LEU A 275 -13.33 -15.21 10.30
CA LEU A 275 -14.41 -14.47 10.95
C LEU A 275 -14.58 -14.89 12.43
N LYS A 276 -14.45 -16.18 12.75
CA LYS A 276 -14.54 -16.71 14.11
C LYS A 276 -13.22 -16.63 14.90
N PHE A 277 -12.13 -16.18 14.28
CA PHE A 277 -10.77 -16.20 14.84
C PHE A 277 -10.45 -17.53 15.55
N THR A 278 -10.50 -18.61 14.78
CA THR A 278 -10.37 -20.00 15.30
C THR A 278 -8.97 -20.31 15.82
N SER A 279 -7.92 -19.88 15.10
CA SER A 279 -6.53 -20.04 15.51
C SER A 279 -6.13 -18.93 16.47
N ILE A 280 -5.47 -19.29 17.57
CA ILE A 280 -4.97 -18.39 18.61
C ILE A 280 -3.45 -18.20 18.53
N GLN A 281 -2.84 -18.46 17.37
CA GLN A 281 -1.41 -18.26 17.14
C GLN A 281 -1.00 -16.78 17.38
N PRO A 282 0.10 -16.53 18.10
CA PRO A 282 0.63 -15.18 18.30
C PRO A 282 0.92 -14.48 16.98
N ASN A 283 0.63 -13.18 16.93
CA ASN A 283 0.85 -12.32 15.78
C ASN A 283 0.93 -10.84 16.23
N VAL A 284 1.09 -9.90 15.31
CA VAL A 284 1.19 -8.46 15.65
C VAL A 284 -0.17 -7.76 15.81
N GLY A 285 -1.28 -8.50 15.74
CA GLY A 285 -2.64 -7.97 15.76
C GLY A 285 -3.26 -7.85 17.16
N LEU A 286 -4.45 -7.23 17.18
CA LEU A 286 -5.24 -7.02 18.38
C LEU A 286 -5.94 -8.30 18.90
N TYR A 287 -6.13 -9.30 18.03
CA TYR A 287 -7.03 -10.43 18.29
C TYR A 287 -6.42 -11.47 19.23
N TRP A 288 -5.23 -12.01 18.92
CA TRP A 288 -4.75 -13.27 19.52
C TRP A 288 -4.77 -13.29 21.05
N TYR A 289 -4.10 -12.34 21.71
CA TYR A 289 -3.99 -12.36 23.17
C TYR A 289 -5.26 -11.83 23.86
N PHE A 290 -6.08 -11.03 23.17
CA PHE A 290 -7.41 -10.69 23.66
C PHE A 290 -8.29 -11.94 23.71
N PHE A 291 -8.34 -12.72 22.62
CA PHE A 291 -9.12 -13.95 22.53
C PHE A 291 -8.57 -15.11 23.37
N VAL A 292 -7.31 -15.07 23.80
CA VAL A 292 -6.73 -16.00 24.80
C VAL A 292 -7.16 -15.67 26.23
N GLN A 293 -7.38 -14.38 26.56
CA GLN A 293 -7.71 -13.95 27.93
C GLN A 293 -9.20 -13.96 28.27
N ILE A 294 -10.09 -13.84 27.28
CA ILE A 294 -11.54 -13.86 27.53
C ILE A 294 -12.04 -15.27 27.81
N PHE A 295 -13.04 -15.38 28.71
CA PHE A 295 -13.74 -16.65 28.91
C PHE A 295 -14.50 -17.07 27.65
N GLU A 296 -14.52 -18.39 27.39
CA GLU A 296 -15.15 -18.98 26.20
C GLU A 296 -16.61 -18.54 26.00
N HIS A 297 -17.37 -18.40 27.08
CA HIS A 297 -18.75 -17.90 27.06
C HIS A 297 -18.91 -16.55 26.35
N PHE A 298 -17.93 -15.64 26.49
CA PHE A 298 -17.95 -14.33 25.85
C PHE A 298 -17.32 -14.30 24.46
N ARG A 299 -16.65 -15.37 24.02
CA ARG A 299 -15.92 -15.41 22.74
C ARG A 299 -16.82 -15.05 21.57
N SER A 300 -17.98 -15.69 21.44
CA SER A 300 -18.96 -15.40 20.38
C SER A 300 -19.42 -13.93 20.37
N PHE A 301 -19.66 -13.34 21.54
CA PHE A 301 -20.04 -11.93 21.65
C PHE A 301 -18.95 -11.02 21.06
N TYR A 302 -17.72 -11.11 21.56
CA TYR A 302 -16.63 -10.25 21.10
C TYR A 302 -16.26 -10.49 19.64
N THR A 303 -16.22 -11.74 19.19
CA THR A 303 -16.01 -12.07 17.77
C THR A 303 -17.00 -11.33 16.87
N ASN A 304 -18.29 -11.37 17.19
CA ASN A 304 -19.31 -10.64 16.44
C ASN A 304 -19.15 -9.12 16.56
N SER A 305 -18.85 -8.58 17.74
CA SER A 305 -18.60 -7.14 17.93
C SER A 305 -17.46 -6.60 17.06
N PHE A 306 -16.34 -7.33 17.00
CA PHE A 306 -15.17 -6.93 16.19
C PHE A 306 -15.49 -6.97 14.69
N VAL A 307 -16.20 -8.00 14.22
CA VAL A 307 -16.63 -8.11 12.81
C VAL A 307 -17.63 -7.00 12.43
N ILE A 308 -18.62 -6.73 13.29
CA ILE A 308 -19.59 -5.64 13.07
C ILE A 308 -18.90 -4.28 13.04
N LEU A 309 -18.01 -4.02 14.00
CA LEU A 309 -17.20 -2.79 14.03
C LEU A 309 -16.42 -2.62 12.72
N TYR A 310 -15.71 -3.66 12.29
CA TYR A 310 -14.89 -3.64 11.08
C TYR A 310 -15.69 -3.25 9.82
N PHE A 311 -16.84 -3.90 9.56
CA PHE A 311 -17.65 -3.60 8.39
C PHE A 311 -18.45 -2.29 8.51
N PHE A 312 -18.67 -1.77 9.72
CA PHE A 312 -19.36 -0.50 9.94
C PHE A 312 -18.45 0.72 9.79
N MET A 313 -17.19 0.65 10.26
CA MET A 313 -16.21 1.76 10.25
C MET A 313 -16.08 2.54 8.93
N PRO A 314 -16.13 1.94 7.72
CA PRO A 314 -16.01 2.68 6.47
C PRO A 314 -17.16 3.67 6.22
N ILE A 315 -18.35 3.42 6.79
CA ILE A 315 -19.56 4.22 6.53
C ILE A 315 -19.38 5.67 7.00
N PRO A 316 -19.12 5.96 8.30
CA PRO A 316 -18.92 7.34 8.76
C PRO A 316 -17.69 8.01 8.10
N ILE A 317 -16.61 7.27 7.86
CA ILE A 317 -15.38 7.79 7.24
C ILE A 317 -15.65 8.27 5.80
N THR A 318 -16.42 7.51 5.02
CA THR A 318 -16.81 7.87 3.64
C THR A 318 -17.81 9.03 3.61
N ILE A 319 -18.69 9.12 4.62
CA ILE A 319 -19.63 10.24 4.77
C ILE A 319 -18.90 11.54 5.11
N MET A 320 -17.82 11.48 5.90
CA MET A 320 -17.02 12.62 6.34
C MET A 320 -16.00 13.08 5.29
N ILE A 321 -15.20 12.16 4.75
CA ILE A 321 -14.17 12.44 3.76
C ILE A 321 -14.79 12.25 2.38
N ARG A 322 -15.45 13.28 1.81
CA ARG A 322 -16.07 13.19 0.47
C ARG A 322 -15.23 13.74 -0.66
N ARG A 323 -14.20 14.54 -0.34
CA ARG A 323 -13.44 15.33 -1.32
C ARG A 323 -12.09 14.75 -1.70
N ASP A 324 -11.51 13.89 -0.85
CA ASP A 324 -10.15 13.36 -1.03
C ASP A 324 -10.15 11.81 -1.08
N PRO A 325 -10.03 11.20 -2.27
CA PRO A 325 -9.98 9.75 -2.41
C PRO A 325 -8.63 9.14 -1.98
N VAL A 326 -7.55 9.92 -1.94
CA VAL A 326 -6.21 9.44 -1.57
C VAL A 326 -6.11 9.31 -0.05
N LEU A 327 -6.55 10.34 0.67
CA LEU A 327 -6.66 10.30 2.13
C LEU A 327 -7.62 9.19 2.59
N HIS A 328 -8.80 9.08 1.95
CA HIS A 328 -9.76 8.03 2.28
C HIS A 328 -9.19 6.63 2.06
N PHE A 329 -8.58 6.36 0.90
CA PHE A 329 -7.92 5.08 0.66
C PHE A 329 -6.81 4.79 1.67
N THR A 330 -6.02 5.79 2.06
CA THR A 330 -4.95 5.65 3.07
C THR A 330 -5.53 5.26 4.43
N ILE A 331 -6.59 5.94 4.88
CA ILE A 331 -7.28 5.64 6.15
C ILE A 331 -7.92 4.24 6.12
N ILE A 332 -8.68 3.91 5.08
CA ILE A 332 -9.30 2.58 4.97
C ILE A 332 -8.23 1.49 4.88
N GLY A 333 -7.14 1.69 4.13
CA GLY A 333 -6.03 0.74 4.03
C GLY A 333 -5.32 0.48 5.37
N LEU A 334 -5.09 1.52 6.18
CA LEU A 334 -4.59 1.36 7.55
C LEU A 334 -5.59 0.58 8.41
N LEU A 335 -6.89 0.90 8.33
CA LEU A 335 -7.93 0.21 9.10
C LEU A 335 -8.09 -1.26 8.69
N VAL A 336 -7.95 -1.62 7.40
CA VAL A 336 -7.87 -3.03 6.96
C VAL A 336 -6.75 -3.73 7.72
N SER A 337 -5.56 -3.12 7.80
CA SER A 337 -4.37 -3.74 8.40
C SER A 337 -4.46 -3.86 9.93
N ILE A 338 -4.97 -2.83 10.62
CA ILE A 338 -5.09 -2.77 12.09
C ILE A 338 -6.13 -3.79 12.60
N PHE A 339 -7.27 -3.91 11.92
CA PHE A 339 -8.39 -4.75 12.33
C PHE A 339 -8.42 -6.11 11.62
N PHE A 340 -7.42 -6.45 10.80
CA PHE A 340 -7.29 -7.81 10.29
C PHE A 340 -6.97 -8.79 11.45
N PRO A 341 -7.55 -10.01 11.50
CA PRO A 341 -7.36 -10.89 12.66
C PRO A 341 -5.98 -11.54 12.75
N TYR A 342 -5.30 -11.74 11.61
CA TYR A 342 -4.00 -12.41 11.53
C TYR A 342 -2.94 -11.55 10.80
N PRO A 343 -2.68 -10.31 11.25
CA PRO A 343 -1.86 -9.37 10.51
C PRO A 343 -0.37 -9.69 10.65
N THR A 344 0.41 -9.16 9.72
CA THR A 344 1.87 -9.09 9.80
C THR A 344 2.29 -7.64 9.60
N LEU A 345 3.51 -7.28 10.01
CA LEU A 345 4.00 -5.91 9.88
C LEU A 345 3.99 -5.41 8.42
N ASN A 346 4.08 -6.31 7.44
CA ASN A 346 4.19 -5.93 6.03
C ASN A 346 2.88 -5.39 5.43
N GLN A 347 1.72 -5.65 6.04
CA GLN A 347 0.44 -5.18 5.50
C GLN A 347 0.30 -3.64 5.48
N VAL A 348 1.00 -2.94 6.39
CA VAL A 348 1.03 -1.47 6.40
C VAL A 348 2.11 -0.87 5.49
N SER A 349 3.09 -1.66 5.02
CA SER A 349 4.27 -1.17 4.28
C SER A 349 3.90 -0.30 3.07
N PHE A 350 2.93 -0.75 2.27
CA PHE A 350 2.46 0.01 1.10
C PHE A 350 1.74 1.30 1.49
N VAL A 351 0.86 1.23 2.48
CA VAL A 351 0.05 2.39 2.91
C VAL A 351 0.90 3.45 3.61
N LEU A 352 1.92 3.04 4.36
CA LEU A 352 2.92 3.95 4.94
C LEU A 352 3.81 4.59 3.87
N ALA A 353 4.16 3.88 2.80
CA ALA A 353 4.98 4.41 1.72
C ALA A 353 4.28 5.52 0.90
N ILE A 354 2.95 5.54 0.83
CA ILE A 354 2.17 6.59 0.13
C ILE A 354 1.86 7.82 0.99
N LEU A 355 2.22 7.85 2.29
CA LEU A 355 2.03 9.00 3.18
C LEU A 355 2.55 10.35 2.65
N PRO A 356 3.66 10.43 1.87
CA PRO A 356 4.11 11.70 1.29
C PRO A 356 3.08 12.37 0.37
N LEU A 357 2.07 11.64 -0.13
CA LEU A 357 0.98 12.22 -0.93
C LEU A 357 0.03 13.09 -0.11
N LEU A 358 0.09 12.99 1.22
CA LEU A 358 -0.64 13.83 2.16
C LEU A 358 0.14 15.11 2.51
N GLU A 359 1.08 15.57 1.66
CA GLU A 359 1.90 16.76 1.95
C GLU A 359 1.06 18.03 2.19
N GLU A 360 -0.09 18.18 1.54
CA GLU A 360 -1.01 19.30 1.78
C GLU A 360 -1.51 19.38 3.24
N TYR A 361 -1.48 18.24 3.96
CA TYR A 361 -1.90 18.07 5.34
C TYR A 361 -0.72 18.16 6.34
N LYS A 362 0.53 18.13 5.85
CA LYS A 362 1.78 18.06 6.63
C LYS A 362 1.91 19.14 7.70
N LYS A 363 1.37 20.34 7.44
CA LYS A 363 1.43 21.49 8.36
C LYS A 363 0.62 21.28 9.66
N HIS A 364 -0.38 20.40 9.64
CA HIS A 364 -1.36 20.28 10.72
C HIS A 364 -1.18 19.03 11.59
N PHE A 365 -0.38 18.03 11.18
CA PHE A 365 -0.10 16.85 12.00
C PHE A 365 0.56 17.28 13.32
N ARG A 366 -0.04 16.86 14.45
CA ARG A 366 0.41 17.28 15.79
C ARG A 366 1.33 16.25 16.44
N TYR A 367 1.13 14.97 16.15
CA TYR A 367 1.70 13.88 16.93
C TYR A 367 2.73 13.04 16.16
N THR A 368 3.23 13.51 15.02
CA THR A 368 4.12 12.74 14.11
C THR A 368 5.34 12.15 14.80
N LEU A 369 6.03 12.91 15.66
CA LEU A 369 7.21 12.42 16.38
C LEU A 369 6.86 11.35 17.41
N LEU A 370 5.75 11.51 18.13
CA LEU A 370 5.28 10.55 19.12
C LEU A 370 4.82 9.25 18.45
N ILE A 371 4.03 9.35 17.37
CA ILE A 371 3.52 8.22 16.60
C ILE A 371 4.67 7.47 15.91
N GLY A 372 5.54 8.18 15.19
CA GLY A 372 6.70 7.58 14.51
C GLY A 372 7.68 6.95 15.50
N GLY A 373 7.97 7.63 16.61
CA GLY A 373 8.78 7.10 17.70
C GLY A 373 8.19 5.84 18.33
N ALA A 374 6.88 5.81 18.58
CA ALA A 374 6.19 4.64 19.11
C ALA A 374 6.20 3.45 18.13
N ILE A 375 5.97 3.69 16.83
CA ILE A 375 6.05 2.65 15.79
C ILE A 375 7.47 2.07 15.70
N ILE A 376 8.50 2.90 15.59
CA ILE A 376 9.90 2.45 15.50
C ILE A 376 10.30 1.68 16.78
N THR A 377 9.96 2.23 17.96
CA THR A 377 10.29 1.60 19.25
C THR A 377 9.60 0.25 19.40
N THR A 378 8.32 0.15 19.03
CA THR A 378 7.59 -1.13 19.15
C THR A 378 8.07 -2.18 18.15
N ILE A 379 8.38 -1.81 16.91
CA ILE A 379 9.01 -2.71 15.92
C ILE A 379 10.38 -3.22 16.44
N ALA A 380 11.17 -2.38 17.11
CA ALA A 380 12.44 -2.80 17.71
C ALA A 380 12.26 -3.65 18.99
N LEU A 381 11.21 -3.42 19.77
CA LEU A 381 10.93 -4.18 21.01
C LEU A 381 10.28 -5.54 20.74
N MET A 382 9.39 -5.67 19.75
CA MET A 382 8.75 -6.94 19.36
C MET A 382 9.74 -8.11 19.30
N PRO A 383 10.88 -8.03 18.57
CA PRO A 383 11.77 -9.17 18.44
C PRO A 383 12.54 -9.50 19.72
N VAL A 384 12.80 -8.51 20.57
CA VAL A 384 13.43 -8.69 21.90
C VAL A 384 12.44 -9.38 22.84
N MET A 385 11.19 -8.92 22.88
CA MET A 385 10.15 -9.50 23.73
C MET A 385 9.78 -10.92 23.29
N TRP A 386 9.76 -11.20 21.98
CA TRP A 386 9.61 -12.55 21.43
C TRP A 386 10.74 -13.47 21.89
N HIS A 387 11.99 -13.05 21.77
CA HIS A 387 13.15 -13.84 22.21
C HIS A 387 13.15 -14.08 23.73
N MET A 388 12.86 -13.06 24.53
CA MET A 388 12.74 -13.19 25.99
C MET A 388 11.66 -14.18 26.41
N TRP A 389 10.53 -14.21 25.69
CA TRP A 389 9.43 -15.14 25.96
C TRP A 389 9.73 -16.56 25.48
N MET A 390 10.05 -16.73 24.19
CA MET A 390 10.13 -18.05 23.55
C MET A 390 11.48 -18.75 23.73
N VAL A 391 12.59 -18.02 23.75
CA VAL A 391 13.95 -18.60 23.75
C VAL A 391 14.60 -18.53 25.12
N SER A 392 14.54 -17.37 25.78
CA SER A 392 15.16 -17.17 27.10
C SER A 392 14.27 -17.57 28.28
N SER A 393 12.96 -17.77 28.04
CA SER A 393 11.91 -18.00 29.06
C SER A 393 11.91 -17.01 30.24
N SER A 394 12.53 -15.84 30.06
CA SER A 394 12.66 -14.77 31.06
C SER A 394 11.56 -13.71 30.93
N GLY A 395 10.76 -13.78 29.87
CA GLY A 395 9.60 -12.94 29.61
C GLY A 395 8.29 -13.75 29.51
N ASN A 396 7.17 -13.07 29.70
CA ASN A 396 5.83 -13.60 29.47
C ASN A 396 5.24 -13.02 28.18
N ALA A 397 4.35 -13.76 27.51
CA ALA A 397 3.53 -13.32 26.38
C ALA A 397 2.96 -11.89 26.51
N ASN A 398 2.59 -11.49 27.73
CA ASN A 398 2.17 -10.13 28.09
C ASN A 398 3.10 -9.02 27.56
N PHE A 399 4.43 -9.21 27.59
CA PHE A 399 5.37 -8.17 27.14
C PHE A 399 5.38 -8.04 25.61
N PHE A 400 5.33 -9.16 24.89
CA PHE A 400 5.20 -9.14 23.44
C PHE A 400 3.86 -8.52 23.02
N PHE A 401 2.75 -8.91 23.66
CA PHE A 401 1.45 -8.32 23.40
C PHE A 401 1.35 -6.83 23.78
N GLY A 402 2.07 -6.40 24.83
CA GLY A 402 2.20 -4.99 25.18
C GLY A 402 2.81 -4.18 24.05
N ALA A 403 3.88 -4.69 23.43
CA ALA A 403 4.49 -4.06 22.25
C ALA A 403 3.53 -4.03 21.05
N THR A 404 2.76 -5.11 20.80
CA THR A 404 1.79 -5.14 19.69
C THR A 404 0.57 -4.23 19.92
N ILE A 405 0.08 -4.08 21.16
CA ILE A 405 -0.94 -3.07 21.48
C ILE A 405 -0.41 -1.67 21.21
N VAL A 406 0.77 -1.30 21.74
CA VAL A 406 1.30 0.06 21.57
C VAL A 406 1.54 0.38 20.08
N TYR A 407 1.98 -0.61 19.29
CA TYR A 407 2.09 -0.49 17.83
C TYR A 407 0.73 -0.19 17.16
N ASN A 408 -0.30 -0.99 17.44
CA ASN A 408 -1.62 -0.79 16.85
C ASN A 408 -2.28 0.52 17.34
N VAL A 409 -2.08 0.91 18.60
CA VAL A 409 -2.53 2.22 19.13
C VAL A 409 -1.82 3.37 18.43
N ALA A 410 -0.53 3.26 18.11
CA ALA A 410 0.18 4.27 17.32
C ALA A 410 -0.38 4.38 15.88
N LEU A 411 -0.73 3.26 15.24
CA LEU A 411 -1.40 3.25 13.94
C LEU A 411 -2.83 3.83 13.99
N ILE A 412 -3.59 3.55 15.05
CA ILE A 412 -4.91 4.17 15.28
C ILE A 412 -4.75 5.69 15.48
N ASN A 413 -3.77 6.12 16.28
CA ASN A 413 -3.47 7.54 16.46
C ASN A 413 -3.05 8.22 15.15
N LEU A 414 -2.34 7.53 14.25
CA LEU A 414 -2.05 8.03 12.90
C LEU A 414 -3.33 8.27 12.09
N VAL A 415 -4.27 7.33 12.11
CA VAL A 415 -5.60 7.48 11.46
C VAL A 415 -6.40 8.63 12.10
N MET A 416 -6.35 8.79 13.42
CA MET A 416 -7.04 9.87 14.13
C MET A 416 -6.43 11.25 13.82
N ASP A 417 -5.11 11.38 13.76
CA ASP A 417 -4.43 12.64 13.36
C ASP A 417 -4.78 12.99 11.91
N MET A 418 -4.79 12.02 10.98
CA MET A 418 -5.26 12.23 9.59
C MET A 418 -6.70 12.77 9.52
N ILE A 419 -7.63 12.18 10.27
CA ILE A 419 -9.05 12.60 10.33
C ILE A 419 -9.19 14.01 10.92
N PHE A 420 -8.48 14.27 12.02
CA PHE A 420 -8.48 15.57 12.69
C PHE A 420 -7.92 16.66 11.77
N VAL A 421 -6.79 16.39 11.12
CA VAL A 421 -6.12 17.30 10.20
C VAL A 421 -7.00 17.61 8.98
N TYR A 422 -7.65 16.61 8.38
CA TYR A 422 -8.60 16.84 7.30
C TYR A 422 -9.75 17.74 7.74
N SER A 423 -10.36 17.46 8.89
CA SER A 423 -11.45 18.25 9.45
C SER A 423 -11.01 19.70 9.71
N ARG A 424 -9.81 19.90 10.27
CA ARG A 424 -9.27 21.24 10.50
C ARG A 424 -8.98 21.98 9.20
N ARG A 425 -8.44 21.32 8.17
CA ARG A 425 -8.23 21.92 6.85
C ARG A 425 -9.56 22.32 6.18
N GLN A 426 -10.62 21.51 6.30
CA GLN A 426 -11.94 21.89 5.77
C GLN A 426 -12.48 23.15 6.47
N ILE A 427 -12.33 23.24 7.80
CA ILE A 427 -12.67 24.46 8.57
C ILE A 427 -11.82 25.64 8.11
N ASP A 428 -10.49 25.49 8.04
CA ASP A 428 -9.59 26.58 7.62
C ASP A 428 -9.92 27.08 6.20
N LEU A 429 -10.38 26.21 5.29
CA LEU A 429 -10.85 26.58 3.94
C LEU A 429 -12.20 27.32 3.97
N GLU A 430 -13.21 26.79 4.66
CA GLU A 430 -14.54 27.39 4.78
C GLU A 430 -14.49 28.77 5.48
N TYR A 431 -13.60 28.92 6.47
CA TYR A 431 -13.39 30.17 7.17
C TYR A 431 -12.37 31.09 6.47
N SER A 432 -11.52 30.63 5.56
CA SER A 432 -10.61 31.51 4.80
C SER A 432 -11.40 32.56 4.01
N ASP A 433 -12.49 32.15 3.35
CA ASP A 433 -13.35 33.04 2.56
C ASP A 433 -14.09 34.10 3.40
N THR A 434 -14.33 33.82 4.70
CA THR A 434 -14.90 34.79 5.65
C THR A 434 -13.83 35.62 6.37
N LEU A 435 -12.64 35.06 6.64
CA LEU A 435 -11.48 35.73 7.24
C LEU A 435 -10.92 36.84 6.33
N THR A 436 -10.99 36.69 5.01
CA THR A 436 -10.73 37.80 4.07
C THR A 436 -11.66 39.01 4.23
N LYS A 437 -12.79 38.86 4.95
CA LYS A 437 -13.70 39.97 5.30
C LYS A 437 -13.62 40.41 6.76
N LYS A 438 -13.13 39.59 7.69
CA LYS A 438 -12.89 39.97 9.10
C LYS A 438 -11.89 39.04 9.80
N THR A 439 -10.75 39.64 10.17
CA THR A 439 -9.86 39.34 11.32
C THR A 439 -9.58 37.88 11.70
N LYS A 440 -8.29 37.49 11.69
CA LYS A 440 -7.75 36.27 12.33
C LYS A 440 -8.48 35.91 13.65
N MET A 441 -9.07 34.71 13.71
CA MET A 441 -9.43 34.07 14.97
C MET A 441 -8.50 32.88 15.21
N ASP A 442 -7.58 33.02 16.16
CA ASP A 442 -6.78 31.91 16.68
C ASP A 442 -7.66 31.03 17.59
N PHE A 443 -8.43 30.13 16.98
CA PHE A 443 -9.11 29.07 17.72
C PHE A 443 -8.12 27.97 18.12
N ALA A 444 -7.44 28.23 19.24
CA ALA A 444 -6.91 27.21 20.12
C ALA A 444 -8.07 26.60 20.92
N PHE A 445 -8.38 25.34 20.65
CA PHE A 445 -9.10 24.48 21.59
C PHE A 445 -8.23 23.25 21.88
N TYR A 446 -8.30 22.83 23.14
CA TYR A 446 -7.49 21.82 23.80
C TYR A 446 -7.62 20.43 23.15
#